data_AF-A0A9W4J5G9-F1
#
_entry.id   AF-A0A9W4J5G9-F1
#
_cell.length_a   1.000
_cell.length_b   1.000
_cell.length_c   1.000
_cell.angle_alpha   90.00
_cell.angle_beta   90.00
_cell.angle_gamma   90.00
#
_symmetry.space_group_name_H-M   'P 1'
#
loop_
_entity.id
_entity.type
_entity.pdbx_description
1 polymer ?
#
loop_
_entity_poly.entity_id
_entity_poly.type
_entity_poly.pdbx_seq_one_letter_code
_entity_poly.pdbx_strand_id
1 'polypeptide(L)'
;MSTPRQQPGLACEECRKKKLRCDRRRPQCNQCEDSGTACYVNEIRSPRGPKKGHLKALRNRIATLESIINCDQLNPKGIPGQGDGCLQIEEISQVLSPPQEYLLTSTMSEVSTISNSFDDSPILPTTPPDQEKEISDMIEADLDQLYFDRVHPIAPMLHQARYFFWSHRCNKAESHICLQLAMWAMAAAASAHLQHMRESLYRRARAKLEALDNDIEAASAASLQAAQAWLLVTHYEFRYMGYRRAWLTAGRAFRIIQLAKLHEIDRLNDVGITIALPEIWAEAEEKRRTYWLAYCLDRFLNITDEWPLSLHEEALCTYLPASEAEFQHGRPAVTTFLYDAIEDSGNKMLPTFAETIVLTTLCWHSVTFHRITPDTETSPNLSSIFWKRHARLYQMVQQRLMLLSLPASSPELHDPMRLFTNMLANSAVLWFHNIIEALHADLDDQMLLVPLYSAYEVVFLAKPLVRSSFFKAHPFSPMLLYLSAKFLKSHPDSASGSEDKQRRLEELKKALRVLQGGNNLAMNYLDLLESEHSDKLCSLSPLGGSVIPDVQQSEPPFFFDMMNLF
;
A
#
# COMPACT_ATOMS: atom_id res chain seq x y z
N MET A 1 52.99 -10.66 47.06
CA MET A 1 52.05 -9.53 46.92
C MET A 1 50.95 -9.92 45.94
N SER A 2 49.69 -9.75 46.34
CA SER A 2 48.52 -10.26 45.61
C SER A 2 48.17 -9.35 44.43
N THR A 3 48.00 -9.90 43.22
CA THR A 3 47.50 -9.14 42.08
C THR A 3 46.02 -8.78 42.28
N PRO A 4 45.60 -7.53 42.02
CA PRO A 4 44.21 -7.13 42.17
C PRO A 4 43.32 -7.83 41.14
N ARG A 5 42.10 -8.24 41.54
CA ARG A 5 41.10 -8.82 40.64
C ARG A 5 40.80 -7.83 39.50
N GLN A 6 40.82 -8.32 38.25
CA GLN A 6 40.53 -7.49 37.08
C GLN A 6 39.08 -7.00 37.11
N GLN A 7 38.85 -5.72 36.83
CA GLN A 7 37.49 -5.17 36.71
C GLN A 7 36.79 -5.71 35.45
N PRO A 8 35.47 -5.99 35.51
CA PRO A 8 34.68 -6.32 34.34
C PRO A 8 34.59 -5.08 33.42
N GLY A 9 34.87 -5.26 32.13
CA GLY A 9 34.88 -4.15 31.19
C GLY A 9 35.39 -4.53 29.80
N LEU A 10 35.18 -3.64 28.84
CA LEU A 10 35.69 -3.76 27.47
C LEU A 10 37.21 -3.50 27.47
N ALA A 11 37.95 -4.22 26.61
CA ALA A 11 39.35 -3.89 26.35
C ALA A 11 39.43 -2.70 25.37
N CYS A 12 40.49 -1.89 25.46
CA CYS A 12 40.76 -0.81 24.51
C CYS A 12 41.12 -1.35 23.12
N GLU A 13 40.90 -0.54 22.09
CA GLU A 13 41.06 -0.97 20.70
C GLU A 13 42.53 -1.25 20.35
N GLU A 14 43.51 -0.54 20.94
CA GLU A 14 44.93 -0.80 20.70
C GLU A 14 45.40 -2.15 21.26
N CYS A 15 45.06 -2.49 22.51
CA CYS A 15 45.33 -3.83 23.03
C CYS A 15 44.60 -4.91 22.23
N ARG A 16 43.37 -4.64 21.76
CA ARG A 16 42.59 -5.58 20.94
C ARG A 16 43.23 -5.82 19.56
N LYS A 17 43.65 -4.75 18.89
CA LYS A 17 44.33 -4.76 17.58
C LYS A 17 45.68 -5.48 17.65
N LYS A 18 46.47 -5.21 18.71
CA LYS A 18 47.75 -5.87 18.99
C LYS A 18 47.59 -7.27 19.64
N LYS A 19 46.36 -7.71 19.94
CA LYS A 19 46.03 -8.96 20.64
C LYS A 19 46.70 -9.13 22.01
N LEU A 20 46.98 -8.01 22.70
CA LEU A 20 47.61 -7.95 24.01
C LEU A 20 46.57 -7.95 25.14
N ARG A 21 47.00 -8.35 26.34
CA ARG A 21 46.15 -8.38 27.54
C ARG A 21 45.96 -6.98 28.11
N CYS A 22 44.80 -6.38 27.87
CA CYS A 22 44.42 -5.10 28.50
C CYS A 22 44.13 -5.27 30.00
N ASP A 23 44.74 -4.42 30.83
CA ASP A 23 44.49 -4.25 32.27
C ASP A 23 43.26 -3.39 32.59
N ARG A 24 42.72 -2.69 31.59
CA ARG A 24 41.43 -1.94 31.60
C ARG A 24 41.35 -0.76 32.57
N ARG A 25 42.48 -0.23 33.04
CA ARG A 25 42.49 1.03 33.79
C ARG A 25 41.97 2.19 32.93
N ARG A 26 41.46 3.22 33.61
CA ARG A 26 40.97 4.47 33.02
C ARG A 26 41.73 5.63 33.70
N PRO A 27 42.09 6.71 32.99
CA PRO A 27 41.74 7.01 31.60
C PRO A 27 42.50 6.18 30.55
N GLN A 28 43.70 5.71 30.86
CA GLN A 28 44.49 4.84 29.98
C GLN A 28 44.81 3.51 30.68
N CYS A 29 45.08 2.46 29.88
CA CYS A 29 45.58 1.19 30.38
C CYS A 29 47.12 1.19 30.37
N ASN A 30 47.75 0.49 31.32
CA ASN A 30 49.21 0.48 31.47
C ASN A 30 49.93 0.17 30.14
N GLN A 31 49.42 -0.81 29.37
CA GLN A 31 50.05 -1.22 28.12
C GLN A 31 50.05 -0.12 27.04
N CYS A 32 49.06 0.77 27.03
CA CYS A 32 48.99 1.91 26.13
C CYS A 32 49.81 3.10 26.64
N GLU A 33 49.86 3.29 27.96
CA GLU A 33 50.72 4.26 28.65
C GLU A 33 52.21 3.96 28.38
N ASP A 34 52.65 2.73 28.65
CA ASP A 34 54.01 2.22 28.37
C ASP A 34 54.42 2.31 26.90
N SER A 35 53.45 2.32 25.98
CA SER A 35 53.67 2.43 24.53
C SER A 35 53.32 3.80 23.95
N GLY A 36 53.07 4.81 24.79
CA GLY A 36 52.76 6.19 24.38
C GLY A 36 51.59 6.31 23.39
N THR A 37 50.69 5.32 23.32
CA THR A 37 49.65 5.23 22.28
C THR A 37 48.28 5.62 22.85
N ALA A 38 47.47 6.36 22.09
CA ALA A 38 46.16 6.83 22.54
C ALA A 38 45.21 5.67 22.91
N CYS A 39 44.88 5.56 24.20
CA CYS A 39 44.03 4.50 24.74
C CYS A 39 42.54 4.88 24.69
N TYR A 40 41.82 4.43 23.66
CA TYR A 40 40.37 4.57 23.58
C TYR A 40 39.65 3.21 23.63
N VAL A 41 38.44 3.21 24.17
CA VAL A 41 37.55 2.05 24.28
C VAL A 41 36.27 2.40 23.54
N ASN A 42 35.95 1.67 22.47
CA ASN A 42 34.69 1.88 21.76
C ASN A 42 33.57 1.09 22.43
N GLU A 43 32.53 1.78 22.89
CA GLU A 43 31.39 1.20 23.58
C GLU A 43 30.33 0.67 22.58
N ILE A 44 30.31 1.22 21.37
CA ILE A 44 29.45 0.76 20.27
C ILE A 44 30.22 -0.27 19.43
N ARG A 45 29.73 -1.51 19.42
CA ARG A 45 30.34 -2.62 18.68
C ARG A 45 29.53 -3.00 17.45
N SER A 46 30.15 -2.99 16.28
CA SER A 46 29.60 -3.65 15.10
C SER A 46 29.50 -5.18 15.33
N PRO A 47 28.43 -5.84 14.86
CA PRO A 47 28.29 -7.29 14.97
C PRO A 47 29.39 -8.02 14.19
N ARG A 48 29.81 -9.17 14.67
CA ARG A 48 30.80 -9.99 13.97
C ARG A 48 30.15 -10.60 12.73
N GLY A 49 30.85 -10.54 11.59
CA GLY A 49 30.42 -11.16 10.34
C GLY A 49 30.13 -12.67 10.47
N PRO A 50 29.39 -13.25 9.51
CA PRO A 50 28.83 -14.60 9.62
C PRO A 50 29.89 -15.67 9.93
N LYS A 51 29.52 -16.62 10.80
CA LYS A 51 30.43 -17.66 11.31
C LYS A 51 31.08 -18.45 10.16
N LYS A 52 32.40 -18.66 10.27
CA LYS A 52 33.23 -19.39 9.30
C LYS A 52 32.62 -20.78 9.03
N GLY A 53 32.06 -20.97 7.83
CA GLY A 53 31.31 -22.17 7.45
C GLY A 53 29.91 -21.90 6.87
N HIS A 54 29.29 -20.75 7.17
CA HIS A 54 27.94 -20.42 6.68
C HIS A 54 27.84 -20.46 5.13
N LEU A 55 28.85 -19.95 4.43
CA LEU A 55 28.94 -20.03 2.96
C LEU A 55 29.06 -21.47 2.42
N LYS A 56 29.61 -22.42 3.20
CA LYS A 56 29.66 -23.84 2.81
C LYS A 56 28.30 -24.51 3.01
N ALA A 57 27.59 -24.17 4.09
CA ALA A 57 26.22 -24.62 4.31
C ALA A 57 25.25 -24.12 3.22
N LEU A 58 25.37 -22.84 2.81
CA LEU A 58 24.60 -22.28 1.70
C LEU A 58 24.86 -23.00 0.37
N ARG A 59 26.13 -23.24 0.01
CA ARG A 59 26.47 -23.99 -1.22
C ARG A 59 25.91 -25.41 -1.23
N ASN A 60 26.01 -26.15 -0.11
CA ASN A 60 25.41 -27.47 0.00
C ASN A 60 23.87 -27.42 -0.13
N ARG A 61 23.23 -26.38 0.44
CA ARG A 61 21.77 -26.19 0.35
C ARG A 61 21.32 -25.89 -1.08
N ILE A 62 22.08 -25.06 -1.81
CA ILE A 62 21.84 -24.76 -3.23
C ILE A 62 21.94 -26.04 -4.07
N ALA A 63 23.02 -26.81 -3.95
CA ALA A 63 23.17 -28.08 -4.66
C ALA A 63 22.06 -29.10 -4.34
N THR A 64 21.53 -29.08 -3.11
CA THR A 64 20.37 -29.91 -2.72
C THR A 64 19.09 -29.45 -3.43
N LEU A 65 18.86 -28.14 -3.53
CA LEU A 65 17.67 -27.57 -4.18
C LEU A 65 17.72 -27.74 -5.70
N GLU A 66 18.89 -27.56 -6.32
CA GLU A 66 19.13 -27.81 -7.74
C GLU A 66 18.84 -29.28 -8.09
N SER A 67 19.25 -30.23 -7.24
CA SER A 67 18.93 -31.65 -7.40
C SER A 67 17.43 -31.96 -7.28
N ILE A 68 16.69 -31.25 -6.41
CA ILE A 68 15.23 -31.43 -6.26
C ILE A 68 14.51 -30.88 -7.49
N ILE A 69 14.88 -29.68 -7.96
CA ILE A 69 14.28 -29.02 -9.13
C ILE A 69 14.51 -29.86 -10.41
N ASN A 70 15.68 -30.47 -10.57
CA ASN A 70 15.94 -31.38 -11.70
C ASN A 70 15.14 -32.70 -11.63
N CYS A 71 14.71 -33.16 -10.45
CA CYS A 71 13.85 -34.33 -10.34
C CYS A 71 12.38 -34.01 -10.69
N ASP A 72 11.87 -32.84 -10.33
CA ASP A 72 10.45 -32.49 -10.54
C ASP A 72 10.11 -32.13 -12.00
N GLN A 73 11.09 -31.79 -12.85
CA GLN A 73 10.83 -31.40 -14.26
C GLN A 73 10.67 -32.58 -15.23
N LEU A 74 10.77 -33.83 -14.78
CA LEU A 74 10.65 -35.04 -15.63
C LEU A 74 9.65 -36.07 -15.10
N ASN A 75 8.41 -35.67 -14.74
CA ASN A 75 7.28 -36.63 -14.78
C ASN A 75 5.86 -36.01 -14.72
N PRO A 76 5.05 -36.10 -15.80
CA PRO A 76 3.61 -35.98 -15.74
C PRO A 76 2.91 -37.37 -15.76
N LYS A 77 2.47 -37.83 -14.57
CA LYS A 77 1.46 -38.89 -14.28
C LYS A 77 1.82 -40.38 -14.55
N GLY A 78 1.76 -41.23 -13.49
CA GLY A 78 1.10 -42.55 -13.61
C GLY A 78 1.66 -43.85 -12.97
N ILE A 79 1.70 -43.97 -11.63
CA ILE A 79 1.60 -45.23 -10.80
C ILE A 79 2.64 -46.39 -11.07
N PRO A 80 2.72 -47.52 -10.30
CA PRO A 80 4.03 -47.99 -9.79
C PRO A 80 4.49 -49.41 -10.21
N GLY A 81 5.82 -49.66 -10.23
CA GLY A 81 6.38 -50.99 -10.47
C GLY A 81 7.88 -51.12 -10.14
N GLN A 82 8.31 -52.31 -9.70
CA GLN A 82 9.67 -52.69 -9.29
C GLN A 82 10.69 -52.74 -10.44
N GLY A 83 11.99 -52.58 -10.13
CA GLY A 83 13.09 -53.11 -10.98
C GLY A 83 14.44 -52.41 -10.83
N ASP A 84 15.52 -53.19 -10.64
CA ASP A 84 16.92 -52.74 -10.60
C ASP A 84 17.45 -52.18 -11.94
N GLY A 85 18.51 -51.36 -11.91
CA GLY A 85 19.32 -51.09 -13.09
C GLY A 85 20.23 -49.85 -13.02
N CYS A 86 21.52 -50.05 -12.72
CA CYS A 86 22.55 -49.00 -12.80
C CYS A 86 23.23 -49.01 -14.19
N LEU A 87 23.44 -47.84 -14.82
CA LEU A 87 24.51 -47.61 -15.79
C LEU A 87 25.08 -46.18 -15.70
N GLN A 88 26.39 -46.08 -15.92
CA GLN A 88 27.19 -44.84 -15.93
C GLN A 88 27.31 -44.29 -17.36
N ILE A 89 27.39 -42.96 -17.53
CA ILE A 89 28.11 -42.31 -18.64
C ILE A 89 28.88 -41.10 -18.09
N GLU A 90 30.04 -40.84 -18.69
CA GLU A 90 31.13 -40.00 -18.20
C GLU A 90 31.07 -38.52 -18.63
N GLU A 91 31.96 -37.75 -18.00
CA GLU A 91 32.51 -36.44 -18.32
C GLU A 91 32.12 -35.73 -19.65
N ILE A 92 31.62 -34.49 -19.51
CA ILE A 92 32.13 -33.37 -20.34
C ILE A 92 32.47 -32.20 -19.41
N SER A 93 33.77 -31.91 -19.29
CA SER A 93 34.30 -30.72 -18.63
C SER A 93 35.00 -29.81 -19.65
N GLN A 94 34.57 -28.55 -19.78
CA GLN A 94 35.25 -27.41 -20.46
C GLN A 94 34.25 -26.23 -20.53
N VAL A 95 34.54 -24.95 -20.30
CA VAL A 95 35.70 -24.21 -19.76
C VAL A 95 35.14 -23.01 -18.97
N LEU A 96 35.74 -22.65 -17.83
CA LEU A 96 36.19 -21.29 -17.50
C LEU A 96 36.73 -21.22 -16.06
N SER A 97 37.90 -20.62 -15.91
CA SER A 97 38.54 -20.28 -14.63
C SER A 97 39.19 -18.90 -14.75
N PRO A 98 39.40 -18.19 -13.62
CA PRO A 98 39.57 -16.73 -13.56
C PRO A 98 41.07 -16.33 -13.71
N PRO A 99 41.45 -15.04 -13.86
CA PRO A 99 41.41 -14.01 -12.79
C PRO A 99 40.92 -12.64 -13.35
N GLN A 100 41.10 -11.43 -12.77
CA GLN A 100 41.83 -10.97 -11.57
C GLN A 100 41.24 -9.62 -11.06
N GLU A 101 41.41 -9.30 -9.77
CA GLU A 101 41.34 -7.90 -9.29
C GLU A 101 42.66 -7.18 -9.63
N TYR A 102 42.61 -5.89 -10.00
CA TYR A 102 43.79 -5.02 -9.88
C TYR A 102 43.44 -3.69 -9.20
N LEU A 103 44.28 -3.38 -8.22
CA LEU A 103 44.30 -2.20 -7.38
C LEU A 103 45.50 -1.36 -7.82
N LEU A 104 45.35 -0.03 -7.97
CA LEU A 104 46.25 1.03 -7.44
C LEU A 104 46.36 2.33 -8.29
N THR A 105 46.30 3.44 -7.53
CA THR A 105 47.05 4.71 -7.66
C THR A 105 46.86 5.71 -8.81
N SER A 106 46.37 6.90 -8.39
CA SER A 106 47.03 8.23 -8.50
C SER A 106 47.30 8.80 -9.90
N THR A 107 46.75 9.97 -10.26
CA THR A 107 47.32 11.28 -9.83
C THR A 107 46.37 12.44 -10.20
N MET A 108 46.55 13.61 -9.58
CA MET A 108 45.81 14.83 -9.93
C MET A 108 46.52 15.63 -11.04
N SER A 109 45.76 16.40 -11.84
CA SER A 109 46.18 17.73 -12.34
C SER A 109 45.00 18.49 -12.94
N GLU A 110 44.80 19.73 -12.50
CA GLU A 110 44.04 20.75 -13.21
C GLU A 110 44.90 21.31 -14.37
N VAL A 111 44.33 21.53 -15.55
CA VAL A 111 44.81 22.57 -16.48
C VAL A 111 43.61 23.21 -17.19
N SER A 112 43.49 24.52 -17.01
CA SER A 112 42.59 25.40 -17.76
C SER A 112 43.15 25.76 -19.14
N THR A 113 42.35 25.66 -20.20
CA THR A 113 42.69 26.27 -21.50
C THR A 113 41.47 27.00 -22.07
N ILE A 114 41.63 28.31 -22.31
CA ILE A 114 40.67 29.15 -23.01
C ILE A 114 40.89 29.01 -24.52
N SER A 115 39.84 28.82 -25.31
CA SER A 115 39.87 29.00 -26.76
C SER A 115 38.57 29.60 -27.28
N ASN A 116 38.62 30.87 -27.69
CA ASN A 116 37.53 31.52 -28.41
C ASN A 116 37.42 30.94 -29.83
N SER A 117 36.21 30.61 -30.24
CA SER A 117 35.84 30.49 -31.66
C SER A 117 34.43 31.06 -31.83
N PHE A 118 34.31 32.14 -32.58
CA PHE A 118 33.04 32.64 -33.07
C PHE A 118 32.49 31.62 -34.08
N ASP A 119 31.21 31.27 -33.99
CA ASP A 119 30.49 30.69 -35.11
C ASP A 119 29.06 31.24 -35.13
N ASP A 120 28.61 31.61 -36.32
CA ASP A 120 27.35 32.32 -36.55
C ASP A 120 26.25 31.29 -36.82
N SER A 121 25.14 31.32 -36.08
CA SER A 121 24.00 30.44 -36.33
C SER A 121 22.68 31.09 -35.94
N PRO A 122 21.62 30.91 -36.77
CA PRO A 122 20.43 31.74 -36.69
C PRO A 122 19.56 31.45 -35.46
N ILE A 123 19.06 32.53 -34.86
CA ILE A 123 18.24 32.52 -33.65
C ILE A 123 16.88 31.85 -33.92
N LEU A 124 16.65 30.68 -33.33
CA LEU A 124 15.30 30.16 -33.12
C LEU A 124 14.69 30.82 -31.87
N PRO A 125 13.37 31.11 -31.81
CA PRO A 125 12.78 31.76 -30.65
C PRO A 125 12.76 30.80 -29.46
N THR A 126 13.69 31.00 -28.51
CA THR A 126 13.64 30.33 -27.22
C THR A 126 12.53 30.96 -26.39
N THR A 127 11.52 30.15 -26.05
CA THR A 127 10.62 30.46 -24.94
C THR A 127 11.46 30.70 -23.68
N PRO A 128 11.14 31.72 -22.86
CA PRO A 128 11.93 31.99 -21.67
C PRO A 128 11.88 30.79 -20.71
N PRO A 129 12.97 30.50 -19.98
CA PRO A 129 12.90 29.53 -18.90
C PRO A 129 11.93 30.04 -17.84
N ASP A 130 11.03 29.17 -17.37
CA ASP A 130 10.17 29.47 -16.23
C ASP A 130 11.06 29.91 -15.06
N GLN A 131 10.92 31.17 -14.64
CA GLN A 131 11.55 31.63 -13.40
C GLN A 131 10.83 30.96 -12.24
N GLU A 132 11.34 29.80 -11.80
CA GLU A 132 10.89 29.12 -10.60
C GLU A 132 11.00 30.09 -9.43
N LYS A 133 9.86 30.64 -8.98
CA LYS A 133 9.79 31.31 -7.69
C LYS A 133 10.10 30.29 -6.62
N GLU A 134 11.25 30.45 -5.97
CA GLU A 134 11.58 29.72 -4.75
C GLU A 134 10.43 29.87 -3.74
N ILE A 135 10.01 28.74 -3.18
CA ILE A 135 8.97 28.71 -2.15
C ILE A 135 9.62 29.22 -0.87
N SER A 136 8.99 30.19 -0.21
CA SER A 136 9.51 30.73 1.06
C SER A 136 9.44 29.67 2.16
N ASP A 137 10.48 29.56 3.00
CA ASP A 137 10.59 28.64 4.14
C ASP A 137 9.31 28.58 5.00
N MET A 138 8.62 29.71 5.18
CA MET A 138 7.36 29.78 5.93
C MET A 138 6.23 28.98 5.24
N ILE A 139 6.16 29.04 3.92
CA ILE A 139 5.19 28.29 3.11
C ILE A 139 5.56 26.80 3.09
N GLU A 140 6.85 26.45 3.06
CA GLU A 140 7.30 25.06 3.20
C GLU A 140 6.86 24.44 4.54
N ALA A 141 7.07 25.17 5.65
CA ALA A 141 6.63 24.74 6.97
C ALA A 141 5.10 24.62 7.09
N ASP A 142 4.34 25.57 6.51
CA ASP A 142 2.88 25.50 6.45
C ASP A 142 2.39 24.27 5.66
N LEU A 143 3.05 23.94 4.53
CA LEU A 143 2.73 22.76 3.71
C LEU A 143 3.05 21.44 4.44
N ASP A 144 4.19 21.36 5.13
CA ASP A 144 4.56 20.20 5.95
C ASP A 144 3.49 19.96 7.03
N GLN A 145 3.09 21.00 7.77
CA GLN A 145 2.07 20.89 8.83
C GLN A 145 0.68 20.54 8.25
N LEU A 146 0.28 21.17 7.15
CA LEU A 146 -0.99 20.87 6.46
C LEU A 146 -1.07 19.42 5.96
N TYR A 147 0.06 18.82 5.57
CA TYR A 147 0.09 17.39 5.23
C TYR A 147 -0.33 16.54 6.45
N PHE A 148 0.30 16.74 7.62
CA PHE A 148 -0.01 15.94 8.81
C PHE A 148 -1.43 16.20 9.34
N ASP A 149 -1.97 17.41 9.18
CA ASP A 149 -3.31 17.78 9.66
C ASP A 149 -4.47 17.38 8.73
N ARG A 150 -4.20 17.04 7.46
CA ARG A 150 -5.24 16.83 6.43
C ARG A 150 -5.06 15.61 5.53
N VAL A 151 -3.82 15.21 5.25
CA VAL A 151 -3.49 14.13 4.30
C VAL A 151 -3.05 12.87 5.04
N HIS A 152 -2.18 13.01 6.03
CA HIS A 152 -1.70 11.88 6.83
C HIS A 152 -2.83 11.03 7.45
N PRO A 153 -3.94 11.57 8.00
CA PRO A 153 -5.01 10.74 8.56
C PRO A 153 -5.67 9.78 7.56
N ILE A 154 -5.66 10.10 6.26
CA ILE A 154 -6.19 9.23 5.19
C ILE A 154 -5.11 8.39 4.50
N ALA A 155 -3.83 8.73 4.68
CA ALA A 155 -2.67 8.05 4.10
C ALA A 155 -1.53 7.93 5.12
N PRO A 156 -1.70 7.17 6.23
CA PRO A 156 -0.89 7.32 7.44
C PRO A 156 0.46 6.56 7.37
N MET A 157 1.29 6.92 6.39
CA MET A 157 2.56 6.24 6.08
C MET A 157 3.77 6.76 6.86
N LEU A 158 3.77 8.01 7.29
CA LEU A 158 4.97 8.72 7.76
C LEU A 158 4.97 8.93 9.27
N HIS A 159 6.10 8.71 9.93
CA HIS A 159 6.26 9.12 11.33
C HIS A 159 6.70 10.58 11.38
N GLN A 160 5.88 11.45 11.99
CA GLN A 160 6.03 12.91 11.95
C GLN A 160 7.40 13.40 12.43
N ALA A 161 7.87 12.92 13.59
CA ALA A 161 9.19 13.28 14.11
C ALA A 161 10.37 12.83 13.21
N ARG A 162 10.26 11.65 12.57
CA ARG A 162 11.28 11.14 11.64
C ARG A 162 11.31 11.97 10.35
N TYR A 163 10.15 12.37 9.85
CA TYR A 163 10.01 13.28 8.72
C TYR A 163 10.73 14.61 8.95
N PHE A 164 10.38 15.33 10.01
CA PHE A 164 10.94 16.66 10.30
C PHE A 164 12.45 16.64 10.59
N PHE A 165 13.00 15.50 11.04
CA PHE A 165 14.44 15.31 11.25
C PHE A 165 15.27 15.30 9.95
N TRP A 166 14.65 15.01 8.80
CA TRP A 166 15.29 15.08 7.49
C TRP A 166 14.77 16.18 6.57
N SER A 167 13.52 16.64 6.70
CA SER A 167 12.94 17.66 5.80
C SER A 167 13.67 19.01 5.85
N HIS A 168 14.33 19.34 6.94
CA HIS A 168 15.10 20.58 7.13
C HIS A 168 16.58 20.48 6.68
N ARG A 169 17.04 19.35 6.13
CA ARG A 169 18.45 19.16 5.74
C ARG A 169 18.72 19.72 4.34
N CYS A 170 19.85 20.39 4.14
CA CYS A 170 20.20 20.96 2.83
C CYS A 170 20.57 19.89 1.78
N ASN A 171 21.14 18.75 2.19
CA ASN A 171 21.49 17.65 1.28
C ASN A 171 20.53 16.47 1.49
N LYS A 172 19.45 16.45 0.70
CA LYS A 172 18.40 15.42 0.68
C LYS A 172 18.69 14.46 -0.48
N ALA A 173 18.48 13.16 -0.28
CA ALA A 173 18.45 12.22 -1.40
C ALA A 173 17.23 12.51 -2.30
N GLU A 174 17.35 12.32 -3.61
CA GLU A 174 16.30 12.67 -4.59
C GLU A 174 14.93 12.04 -4.26
N SER A 175 14.89 10.82 -3.73
CA SER A 175 13.63 10.19 -3.30
C SER A 175 12.93 10.91 -2.15
N HIS A 176 13.67 11.57 -1.26
CA HIS A 176 13.13 12.40 -0.18
C HIS A 176 12.59 13.74 -0.71
N ILE A 177 13.23 14.30 -1.73
CA ILE A 177 12.75 15.51 -2.44
C ILE A 177 11.44 15.18 -3.18
N CYS A 178 11.39 14.03 -3.88
CA CYS A 178 10.17 13.54 -4.53
C CYS A 178 9.01 13.39 -3.54
N LEU A 179 9.27 12.76 -2.39
CA LEU A 179 8.29 12.58 -1.32
C LEU A 179 7.79 13.92 -0.77
N GLN A 180 8.69 14.85 -0.43
CA GLN A 180 8.31 16.15 0.10
C GLN A 180 7.48 16.97 -0.91
N LEU A 181 7.84 16.98 -2.20
CA LEU A 181 7.04 17.63 -3.24
C LEU A 181 5.65 16.98 -3.40
N ALA A 182 5.54 15.65 -3.30
CA ALA A 182 4.25 14.94 -3.36
C ALA A 182 3.38 15.22 -2.13
N MET A 183 3.98 15.32 -0.93
CA MET A 183 3.31 15.75 0.30
C MET A 183 2.77 17.18 0.16
N TRP A 184 3.61 18.10 -0.31
CA TRP A 184 3.24 19.50 -0.55
C TRP A 184 2.14 19.65 -1.60
N ALA A 185 2.17 18.88 -2.69
CA ALA A 185 1.12 18.88 -3.70
C ALA A 185 -0.24 18.47 -3.09
N MET A 186 -0.25 17.43 -2.26
CA MET A 186 -1.45 16.98 -1.54
C MET A 186 -1.90 17.98 -0.46
N ALA A 187 -0.99 18.59 0.29
CA ALA A 187 -1.27 19.59 1.31
C ALA A 187 -1.84 20.90 0.71
N ALA A 188 -1.24 21.39 -0.38
CA ALA A 188 -1.75 22.51 -1.16
C ALA A 188 -3.15 22.21 -1.73
N ALA A 189 -3.39 20.98 -2.18
CA ALA A 189 -4.71 20.53 -2.63
C ALA A 189 -5.72 20.25 -1.48
N ALA A 190 -5.28 20.30 -0.22
CA ALA A 190 -6.11 20.20 0.98
C ALA A 190 -6.31 21.56 1.69
N SER A 191 -5.89 22.66 1.07
CA SER A 191 -5.93 24.02 1.61
C SER A 191 -6.56 25.00 0.61
N ALA A 192 -7.57 25.75 1.04
CA ALA A 192 -8.18 26.79 0.21
C ALA A 192 -7.20 27.95 -0.11
N HIS A 193 -6.23 28.22 0.76
CA HIS A 193 -5.27 29.31 0.57
C HIS A 193 -4.16 28.95 -0.43
N LEU A 194 -3.63 27.72 -0.31
CA LEU A 194 -2.50 27.24 -1.13
C LEU A 194 -2.94 26.47 -2.38
N GLN A 195 -4.25 26.38 -2.65
CA GLN A 195 -4.83 25.63 -3.78
C GLN A 195 -4.22 26.02 -5.14
N HIS A 196 -3.79 27.27 -5.31
CA HIS A 196 -3.17 27.77 -6.54
C HIS A 196 -1.79 27.12 -6.82
N MET A 197 -1.07 26.64 -5.81
CA MET A 197 0.25 26.02 -5.98
C MET A 197 0.20 24.51 -6.30
N ARG A 198 -0.93 23.87 -6.02
CA ARG A 198 -1.08 22.40 -6.02
C ARG A 198 -0.59 21.74 -7.31
N GLU A 199 -0.88 22.36 -8.45
CA GLU A 199 -0.61 21.78 -9.76
C GLU A 199 0.87 21.92 -10.13
N SER A 200 1.51 23.05 -9.80
CA SER A 200 2.95 23.24 -9.99
C SER A 200 3.74 22.25 -9.13
N LEU A 201 3.39 22.12 -7.85
CA LEU A 201 3.98 21.15 -6.92
C LEU A 201 3.82 19.71 -7.42
N TYR A 202 2.61 19.34 -7.87
CA TYR A 202 2.34 18.02 -8.45
C TYR A 202 3.19 17.75 -9.70
N ARG A 203 3.28 18.70 -10.65
CA ARG A 203 4.11 18.55 -11.86
C ARG A 203 5.59 18.38 -11.50
N ARG A 204 6.11 19.16 -10.56
CA ARG A 204 7.50 19.05 -10.06
C ARG A 204 7.76 17.70 -9.38
N ALA A 205 6.85 17.25 -8.50
CA ALA A 205 6.93 15.94 -7.86
C ALA A 205 6.98 14.80 -8.88
N ARG A 206 6.07 14.82 -9.86
CA ARG A 206 5.98 13.80 -10.89
C ARG A 206 7.19 13.80 -11.83
N ALA A 207 7.65 14.96 -12.28
CA ALA A 207 8.83 15.07 -13.14
C ALA A 207 10.10 14.53 -12.44
N LYS A 208 10.29 14.83 -11.15
CA LYS A 208 11.40 14.26 -10.37
C LYS A 208 11.29 12.76 -10.15
N LEU A 209 10.08 12.22 -9.94
CA LEU A 209 9.87 10.77 -9.85
C LEU A 209 10.12 10.05 -11.19
N GLU A 210 9.67 10.64 -12.31
CA GLU A 210 9.93 10.09 -13.65
C GLU A 210 11.43 10.14 -13.99
N ALA A 211 12.15 11.18 -13.56
CA ALA A 211 13.61 11.24 -13.67
C ALA A 211 14.33 10.22 -12.77
N LEU A 212 13.88 10.04 -11.51
CA LEU A 212 14.44 9.08 -10.56
C LEU A 212 14.35 7.63 -11.04
N ASP A 213 13.22 7.27 -11.67
CA ASP A 213 13.00 5.93 -12.19
C ASP A 213 13.75 5.64 -13.50
N ASN A 214 14.19 6.68 -14.24
CA ASN A 214 15.05 6.50 -15.41
C ASN A 214 16.50 6.14 -15.02
N ASP A 215 16.90 6.42 -13.77
CA ASP A 215 18.19 6.03 -13.21
C ASP A 215 18.11 4.60 -12.64
N ILE A 216 18.13 3.62 -13.56
CA ILE A 216 17.91 2.19 -13.26
C ILE A 216 18.95 1.62 -12.29
N GLU A 217 20.16 2.20 -12.22
CA GLU A 217 21.22 1.77 -11.30
C GLU A 217 21.07 2.38 -9.89
N ALA A 218 20.27 3.44 -9.73
CA ALA A 218 20.10 4.10 -8.45
C ALA A 218 19.19 3.30 -7.50
N ALA A 219 19.78 2.80 -6.41
CA ALA A 219 19.06 2.16 -5.31
C ALA A 219 17.96 3.04 -4.66
N SER A 220 17.90 4.33 -4.99
CA SER A 220 16.83 5.25 -4.60
C SER A 220 15.51 5.09 -5.37
N ALA A 221 15.50 4.53 -6.58
CA ALA A 221 14.26 4.32 -7.36
C ALA A 221 13.31 3.32 -6.66
N ALA A 222 13.86 2.22 -6.13
CA ALA A 222 13.12 1.25 -5.32
C ALA A 222 13.10 1.58 -3.80
N SER A 223 13.24 2.86 -3.42
CA SER A 223 13.23 3.27 -2.01
C SER A 223 11.82 3.40 -1.43
N LEU A 224 11.72 3.32 -0.10
CA LEU A 224 10.48 3.55 0.64
C LEU A 224 9.89 4.94 0.31
N GLN A 225 10.73 5.97 0.24
CA GLN A 225 10.30 7.34 -0.05
C GLN A 225 9.78 7.49 -1.47
N ALA A 226 10.37 6.80 -2.45
CA ALA A 226 9.85 6.77 -3.82
C ALA A 226 8.47 6.07 -3.89
N ALA A 227 8.29 4.94 -3.18
CA ALA A 227 6.99 4.28 -3.06
C ALA A 227 5.93 5.20 -2.41
N GLN A 228 6.25 5.84 -1.30
CA GLN A 228 5.38 6.79 -0.60
C GLN A 228 5.00 7.98 -1.49
N ALA A 229 5.97 8.54 -2.22
CA ALA A 229 5.77 9.65 -3.15
C ALA A 229 4.82 9.25 -4.30
N TRP A 230 5.07 8.10 -4.96
CA TRP A 230 4.20 7.59 -6.02
C TRP A 230 2.77 7.33 -5.52
N LEU A 231 2.59 6.77 -4.32
CA LEU A 231 1.24 6.59 -3.73
C LEU A 231 0.52 7.92 -3.50
N LEU A 232 1.22 8.97 -3.05
CA LEU A 232 0.63 10.30 -2.88
C LEU A 232 0.29 10.97 -4.22
N VAL A 233 1.14 10.81 -5.24
CA VAL A 233 0.86 11.26 -6.61
C VAL A 233 -0.38 10.53 -7.17
N THR A 234 -0.51 9.22 -6.97
CA THR A 234 -1.71 8.47 -7.33
C THR A 234 -2.96 9.01 -6.64
N HIS A 235 -2.91 9.30 -5.32
CA HIS A 235 -4.04 9.89 -4.60
C HIS A 235 -4.43 11.28 -5.13
N TYR A 236 -3.45 12.09 -5.53
CA TYR A 236 -3.69 13.38 -6.18
C TYR A 236 -4.40 13.20 -7.53
N GLU A 237 -3.93 12.25 -8.35
CA GLU A 237 -4.47 12.01 -9.68
C GLU A 237 -5.92 11.48 -9.67
N PHE A 238 -6.28 10.59 -8.73
CA PHE A 238 -7.67 10.15 -8.57
C PHE A 238 -8.62 11.28 -8.22
N ARG A 239 -8.15 12.27 -7.45
CA ARG A 239 -8.98 13.39 -6.99
C ARG A 239 -9.10 14.51 -8.01
N TYR A 240 -8.08 14.73 -8.85
CA TYR A 240 -7.94 15.97 -9.61
C TYR A 240 -7.52 15.80 -11.08
N MET A 241 -7.19 14.59 -11.53
CA MET A 241 -6.82 14.31 -12.91
C MET A 241 -7.88 13.38 -13.52
N GLY A 242 -7.56 12.10 -13.76
CA GLY A 242 -8.50 11.14 -14.33
C GLY A 242 -8.15 9.71 -13.91
N TYR A 243 -9.17 8.87 -13.80
CA TYR A 243 -9.07 7.51 -13.24
C TYR A 243 -8.01 6.65 -13.94
N ARG A 244 -8.03 6.61 -15.28
CA ARG A 244 -7.06 5.85 -16.10
C ARG A 244 -5.60 6.25 -15.83
N ARG A 245 -5.33 7.55 -15.69
CA ARG A 245 -3.98 8.06 -15.39
C ARG A 245 -3.52 7.62 -14.00
N ALA A 246 -4.40 7.82 -13.02
CA ALA A 246 -4.14 7.47 -11.63
C ALA A 246 -3.96 5.96 -11.44
N TRP A 247 -4.72 5.12 -12.16
CA TRP A 247 -4.59 3.65 -12.18
C TRP A 247 -3.23 3.19 -12.74
N LEU A 248 -2.78 3.78 -13.85
CA LEU A 248 -1.44 3.50 -14.41
C LEU A 248 -0.32 3.91 -13.42
N THR A 249 -0.46 5.05 -12.76
CA THR A 249 0.48 5.49 -11.71
C THR A 249 0.43 4.58 -10.49
N ALA A 250 -0.76 4.08 -10.09
CA ALA A 250 -0.93 3.10 -9.02
C ALA A 250 -0.17 1.79 -9.33
N GLY A 251 -0.33 1.26 -10.54
CA GLY A 251 0.40 0.08 -11.01
C GLY A 251 1.92 0.25 -10.90
N ARG A 252 2.45 1.43 -11.25
CA ARG A 252 3.88 1.78 -11.07
C ARG A 252 4.29 1.76 -9.60
N ALA A 253 3.51 2.38 -8.72
CA ALA A 253 3.73 2.36 -7.27
C ALA A 253 3.75 0.92 -6.73
N PHE A 254 2.82 0.05 -7.16
CA PHE A 254 2.76 -1.35 -6.75
C PHE A 254 4.00 -2.15 -7.17
N ARG A 255 4.55 -1.90 -8.38
CA ARG A 255 5.81 -2.53 -8.80
C ARG A 255 7.01 -2.08 -7.96
N ILE A 256 7.10 -0.78 -7.63
CA ILE A 256 8.16 -0.26 -6.75
C ILE A 256 8.06 -0.87 -5.35
N ILE A 257 6.85 -1.06 -4.81
CA ILE A 257 6.58 -1.72 -3.53
C ILE A 257 6.95 -3.21 -3.55
N GLN A 258 6.73 -3.90 -4.67
CA GLN A 258 7.18 -5.28 -4.88
C GLN A 258 8.72 -5.37 -4.95
N LEU A 259 9.39 -4.48 -5.69
CA LEU A 259 10.85 -4.40 -5.78
C LEU A 259 11.49 -4.09 -4.41
N ALA A 260 10.88 -3.17 -3.65
CA ALA A 260 11.26 -2.85 -2.27
C ALA A 260 10.92 -3.95 -1.25
N LYS A 261 10.28 -5.06 -1.67
CA LYS A 261 9.92 -6.22 -0.85
C LYS A 261 9.08 -5.90 0.39
N LEU A 262 8.26 -4.84 0.34
CA LEU A 262 7.47 -4.39 1.49
C LEU A 262 6.33 -5.37 1.89
N HIS A 263 6.09 -6.43 1.10
CA HIS A 263 5.16 -7.52 1.45
C HIS A 263 5.77 -8.57 2.38
N GLU A 264 7.11 -8.64 2.51
CA GLU A 264 7.82 -9.63 3.33
C GLU A 264 8.68 -9.02 4.46
N ILE A 265 8.33 -7.81 4.93
CA ILE A 265 9.06 -7.04 5.95
C ILE A 265 9.36 -7.88 7.20
N ASP A 266 8.37 -8.64 7.66
CA ASP A 266 8.42 -9.36 8.93
C ASP A 266 8.83 -10.84 8.79
N ARG A 267 9.14 -11.30 7.57
CA ARG A 267 9.47 -12.70 7.25
C ARG A 267 10.66 -13.28 8.04
N LEU A 268 11.65 -12.44 8.36
CA LEU A 268 12.87 -12.81 9.09
C LEU A 268 13.08 -11.93 10.33
N ASN A 269 12.09 -11.13 10.70
CA ASN A 269 12.26 -10.03 11.65
C ASN A 269 12.14 -10.55 13.09
N ASP A 270 13.18 -10.36 13.90
CA ASP A 270 13.16 -10.75 15.31
C ASP A 270 12.31 -9.73 16.08
N VAL A 271 11.07 -10.14 16.37
CA VAL A 271 10.09 -9.38 17.15
C VAL A 271 10.68 -8.84 18.46
N GLY A 272 11.58 -9.60 19.10
CA GLY A 272 12.26 -9.16 20.32
C GLY A 272 13.22 -7.98 20.11
N ILE A 273 13.94 -7.95 18.98
CA ILE A 273 14.83 -6.83 18.61
C ILE A 273 14.00 -5.61 18.22
N THR A 274 12.92 -5.79 17.44
CA THR A 274 12.07 -4.68 17.01
C THR A 274 11.41 -3.99 18.21
N ILE A 275 10.86 -4.75 19.17
CA ILE A 275 10.25 -4.20 20.39
C ILE A 275 11.28 -3.49 21.28
N ALA A 276 12.53 -3.96 21.32
CA ALA A 276 13.58 -3.37 22.15
C ALA A 276 14.10 -2.00 21.65
N LEU A 277 13.87 -1.64 20.39
CA LEU A 277 14.45 -0.45 19.76
C LEU A 277 13.39 0.39 19.02
N PRO A 278 12.83 1.44 19.66
CA PRO A 278 11.77 2.29 19.12
C PRO A 278 12.01 2.85 17.71
N GLU A 279 13.24 3.26 17.39
CA GLU A 279 13.59 3.80 16.07
C GLU A 279 13.49 2.76 14.95
N ILE A 280 13.89 1.52 15.24
CA ILE A 280 13.81 0.39 14.30
C ILE A 280 12.36 -0.05 14.14
N TRP A 281 11.58 -0.08 15.23
CA TRP A 281 10.15 -0.33 15.16
C TRP A 281 9.42 0.72 14.31
N ALA A 282 9.70 2.01 14.51
CA ALA A 282 9.09 3.09 13.74
C ALA A 282 9.41 2.99 12.25
N GLU A 283 10.65 2.64 11.87
CA GLU A 283 11.01 2.42 10.46
C GLU A 283 10.30 1.19 9.85
N ALA A 284 10.20 0.09 10.62
CA ALA A 284 9.46 -1.09 10.18
C ALA A 284 7.97 -0.75 10.00
N GLU A 285 7.39 0.03 10.91
CA GLU A 285 6.00 0.45 10.89
C GLU A 285 5.69 1.41 9.73
N GLU A 286 6.59 2.35 9.40
CA GLU A 286 6.51 3.16 8.16
C GLU A 286 6.41 2.24 6.91
N LYS A 287 7.26 1.21 6.82
CA LYS A 287 7.25 0.24 5.71
C LYS A 287 5.94 -0.55 5.65
N ARG A 288 5.44 -1.06 6.79
CA ARG A 288 4.16 -1.79 6.88
C ARG A 288 3.01 -0.90 6.41
N ARG A 289 2.94 0.33 6.90
CA ARG A 289 1.86 1.29 6.57
C ARG A 289 1.87 1.69 5.11
N THR A 290 3.05 1.88 4.50
CA THR A 290 3.17 2.08 3.05
C THR A 290 2.68 0.88 2.26
N TYR A 291 3.06 -0.35 2.65
CA TYR A 291 2.55 -1.56 2.00
C TYR A 291 1.02 -1.65 2.10
N TRP A 292 0.47 -1.48 3.30
CA TRP A 292 -0.96 -1.63 3.54
C TRP A 292 -1.81 -0.53 2.87
N LEU A 293 -1.30 0.69 2.73
CA LEU A 293 -2.00 1.73 1.98
C LEU A 293 -2.11 1.34 0.50
N ALA A 294 -1.04 0.78 -0.08
CA ALA A 294 -1.05 0.26 -1.44
C ALA A 294 -1.96 -0.96 -1.61
N TYR A 295 -1.97 -1.87 -0.64
CA TYR A 295 -2.84 -3.05 -0.61
C TYR A 295 -4.34 -2.68 -0.60
N CYS A 296 -4.72 -1.68 0.19
CA CYS A 296 -6.07 -1.12 0.19
C CYS A 296 -6.39 -0.41 -1.12
N LEU A 297 -5.46 0.41 -1.64
CA LEU A 297 -5.62 1.14 -2.89
C LEU A 297 -5.86 0.19 -4.07
N ASP A 298 -5.05 -0.86 -4.22
CA ASP A 298 -5.19 -1.89 -5.26
C ASP A 298 -6.59 -2.54 -5.24
N ARG A 299 -7.18 -2.74 -4.04
CA ARG A 299 -8.55 -3.25 -3.91
C ARG A 299 -9.61 -2.20 -4.20
N PHE A 300 -9.51 -0.98 -3.67
CA PHE A 300 -10.51 0.07 -3.91
C PHE A 300 -10.65 0.44 -5.38
N LEU A 301 -9.56 0.36 -6.15
CA LEU A 301 -9.59 0.56 -7.59
C LEU A 301 -10.24 -0.60 -8.32
N ASN A 302 -9.80 -1.83 -8.04
CA ASN A 302 -10.18 -2.97 -8.86
C ASN A 302 -11.45 -3.70 -8.38
N ILE A 303 -12.06 -3.35 -7.24
CA ILE A 303 -13.27 -4.02 -6.71
C ILE A 303 -14.56 -3.66 -7.46
N THR A 304 -14.67 -2.48 -8.07
CA THR A 304 -15.89 -2.10 -8.82
C THR A 304 -15.95 -2.76 -10.20
N ASP A 305 -14.81 -2.73 -10.89
CA ASP A 305 -14.66 -3.24 -12.27
C ASP A 305 -14.12 -4.70 -12.29
N GLU A 306 -13.94 -5.31 -11.11
CA GLU A 306 -13.41 -6.67 -10.86
C GLU A 306 -12.07 -7.05 -11.55
N TRP A 307 -11.15 -6.10 -11.70
CA TRP A 307 -9.86 -6.37 -12.38
C TRP A 307 -8.91 -7.22 -11.50
N PRO A 308 -7.99 -7.99 -12.11
CA PRO A 308 -6.97 -8.71 -11.36
C PRO A 308 -6.11 -7.77 -10.50
N LEU A 309 -5.96 -8.09 -9.21
CA LEU A 309 -5.10 -7.34 -8.30
C LEU A 309 -3.62 -7.44 -8.67
N SER A 310 -2.86 -6.39 -8.32
CA SER A 310 -1.39 -6.39 -8.42
C SER A 310 -0.72 -6.92 -7.14
N LEU A 311 -1.36 -6.79 -5.98
CA LEU A 311 -0.83 -7.12 -4.65
C LEU A 311 -1.59 -8.33 -4.06
N HIS A 312 -1.09 -9.50 -4.44
CA HIS A 312 -1.57 -10.82 -4.03
C HIS A 312 -1.28 -11.15 -2.55
N GLU A 313 -2.03 -12.11 -1.98
CA GLU A 313 -2.06 -12.39 -0.53
C GLU A 313 -1.15 -13.55 -0.11
N GLU A 314 -0.82 -14.45 -1.04
CA GLU A 314 -0.10 -15.71 -0.79
C GLU A 314 1.35 -15.50 -0.33
N ALA A 315 1.92 -14.32 -0.58
CA ALA A 315 3.28 -13.94 -0.20
C ALA A 315 3.34 -12.98 1.01
N LEU A 316 2.22 -12.77 1.71
CA LEU A 316 2.15 -11.84 2.86
C LEU A 316 2.90 -12.36 4.08
N CYS A 317 4.01 -11.68 4.41
CA CYS A 317 4.74 -11.83 5.66
C CYS A 317 4.95 -10.45 6.31
N THR A 318 3.85 -9.72 6.53
CA THR A 318 3.83 -8.33 7.04
C THR A 318 2.70 -8.18 8.07
N TYR A 319 3.03 -7.69 9.27
CA TYR A 319 2.03 -7.49 10.32
C TYR A 319 1.05 -6.35 9.98
N LEU A 320 -0.19 -6.41 10.48
CA LEU A 320 -1.15 -5.31 10.38
C LEU A 320 -0.65 -4.04 11.10
N PRO A 321 -1.06 -2.83 10.68
CA PRO A 321 -0.60 -1.58 11.29
C PRO A 321 -0.98 -1.47 12.77
N ALA A 322 -0.07 -0.91 13.58
CA ALA A 322 -0.33 -0.49 14.95
C ALA A 322 -1.25 0.74 15.00
N SER A 323 -1.74 1.11 16.19
CA SER A 323 -2.55 2.32 16.31
C SER A 323 -1.76 3.59 15.96
N GLU A 324 -2.45 4.62 15.47
CA GLU A 324 -1.81 5.89 15.13
C GLU A 324 -1.12 6.53 16.33
N ALA A 325 -1.72 6.38 17.52
CA ALA A 325 -1.17 6.87 18.77
C ALA A 325 0.05 6.07 19.24
N GLU A 326 0.21 4.79 18.88
CA GLU A 326 1.46 4.05 19.14
C GLU A 326 2.54 4.45 18.14
N PHE A 327 2.18 4.54 16.86
CA PHE A 327 3.07 4.89 15.77
C PHE A 327 3.73 6.26 15.96
N GLN A 328 2.96 7.34 16.10
CA GLN A 328 3.52 8.70 16.20
C GLN A 328 4.27 8.98 17.51
N HIS A 329 3.99 8.21 18.57
CA HIS A 329 4.73 8.30 19.84
C HIS A 329 5.94 7.34 19.89
N GLY A 330 6.23 6.61 18.80
CA GLY A 330 7.32 5.64 18.75
C GLY A 330 7.21 4.54 19.82
N ARG A 331 5.99 4.10 20.17
CA ARG A 331 5.76 3.07 21.21
C ARG A 331 5.57 1.70 20.54
N PRO A 332 6.51 0.74 20.70
CA PRO A 332 6.41 -0.54 20.04
C PRO A 332 5.17 -1.34 20.46
N ALA A 333 4.33 -1.64 19.47
CA ALA A 333 3.15 -2.48 19.61
C ALA A 333 3.32 -3.82 18.89
N VAL A 334 2.66 -4.86 19.41
CA VAL A 334 2.58 -6.19 18.79
C VAL A 334 1.21 -6.33 18.15
N THR A 335 1.19 -6.50 16.83
CA THR A 335 -0.02 -6.71 16.03
C THR A 335 -0.02 -8.12 15.42
N THR A 336 -1.12 -8.50 14.76
CA THR A 336 -1.30 -9.83 14.16
C THR A 336 -1.13 -9.80 12.64
N PHE A 337 -1.04 -10.95 11.99
CA PHE A 337 -1.16 -11.01 10.53
C PHE A 337 -2.63 -10.86 10.10
N LEU A 338 -2.82 -10.59 8.81
CA LEU A 338 -4.13 -10.43 8.19
C LEU A 338 -5.00 -11.69 8.33
N TYR A 339 -4.42 -12.88 8.13
CA TYR A 339 -5.12 -14.15 8.25
C TYR A 339 -5.68 -14.35 9.67
N ASP A 340 -4.84 -14.20 10.68
CA ASP A 340 -5.24 -14.32 12.09
C ASP A 340 -6.36 -13.33 12.43
N ALA A 341 -6.27 -12.08 11.97
CA ALA A 341 -7.28 -11.05 12.20
C ALA A 341 -8.62 -11.34 11.51
N ILE A 342 -8.61 -12.01 10.36
CA ILE A 342 -9.82 -12.48 9.69
C ILE A 342 -10.44 -13.63 10.50
N GLU A 343 -9.65 -14.61 10.97
CA GLU A 343 -10.16 -15.71 11.79
C GLU A 343 -10.71 -15.23 13.15
N ASP A 344 -10.05 -14.26 13.81
CA ASP A 344 -10.47 -13.62 15.06
C ASP A 344 -11.59 -12.56 14.89
N SER A 345 -12.34 -12.59 13.78
CA SER A 345 -13.42 -11.62 13.50
C SER A 345 -14.50 -11.65 14.60
N GLY A 346 -14.83 -10.46 15.10
CA GLY A 346 -15.77 -10.29 16.23
C GLY A 346 -15.14 -10.37 17.62
N ASN A 347 -13.91 -10.90 17.79
CA ASN A 347 -13.30 -11.08 19.10
C ASN A 347 -12.60 -9.83 19.64
N LYS A 348 -12.02 -9.01 18.76
CA LYS A 348 -11.22 -7.83 19.12
C LYS A 348 -11.42 -6.70 18.11
N MET A 349 -11.61 -5.48 18.64
CA MET A 349 -11.48 -4.25 17.86
C MET A 349 -10.01 -4.02 17.52
N LEU A 350 -9.71 -3.82 16.25
CA LEU A 350 -8.38 -3.52 15.74
C LEU A 350 -8.20 -1.99 15.60
N PRO A 351 -6.95 -1.50 15.44
CA PRO A 351 -6.70 -0.14 14.98
C PRO A 351 -7.49 0.19 13.71
N THR A 352 -7.95 1.43 13.58
CA THR A 352 -8.86 1.84 12.49
C THR A 352 -8.33 1.52 11.09
N PHE A 353 -7.03 1.70 10.84
CA PHE A 353 -6.41 1.34 9.56
C PHE A 353 -6.38 -0.19 9.34
N ALA A 354 -6.15 -0.98 10.40
CA ALA A 354 -6.24 -2.43 10.37
C ALA A 354 -7.67 -2.94 10.09
N GLU A 355 -8.70 -2.31 10.67
CA GLU A 355 -10.10 -2.62 10.33
C GLU A 355 -10.43 -2.30 8.86
N THR A 356 -9.95 -1.16 8.34
CA THR A 356 -10.11 -0.83 6.91
C THR A 356 -9.48 -1.90 6.02
N ILE A 357 -8.28 -2.40 6.36
CA ILE A 357 -7.62 -3.50 5.63
C ILE A 357 -8.50 -4.77 5.67
N VAL A 358 -8.85 -5.25 6.86
CA VAL A 358 -9.62 -6.50 7.05
C VAL A 358 -10.97 -6.46 6.33
N LEU A 359 -11.73 -5.36 6.44
CA LEU A 359 -13.00 -5.20 5.73
C LEU A 359 -12.80 -5.24 4.20
N THR A 360 -11.82 -4.50 3.70
CA THR A 360 -11.52 -4.46 2.25
C THR A 360 -11.12 -5.85 1.73
N THR A 361 -10.36 -6.64 2.52
CA THR A 361 -10.03 -8.03 2.20
C THR A 361 -11.27 -8.91 2.17
N LEU A 362 -12.16 -8.83 3.16
CA LEU A 362 -13.40 -9.62 3.21
C LEU A 362 -14.30 -9.36 1.98
N CYS A 363 -14.44 -8.10 1.57
CA CYS A 363 -15.17 -7.71 0.36
C CYS A 363 -14.50 -8.21 -0.93
N TRP A 364 -13.16 -8.19 -0.99
CA TRP A 364 -12.43 -8.74 -2.13
C TRP A 364 -12.54 -10.28 -2.20
N HIS A 365 -12.57 -10.96 -1.06
CA HIS A 365 -12.77 -12.41 -0.97
C HIS A 365 -14.14 -12.84 -1.49
N SER A 366 -15.20 -12.06 -1.25
CA SER A 366 -16.54 -12.35 -1.81
C SER A 366 -16.57 -12.15 -3.33
N VAL A 367 -15.96 -11.08 -3.85
CA VAL A 367 -15.88 -10.81 -5.31
C VAL A 367 -15.09 -11.91 -6.02
N THR A 368 -13.88 -12.21 -5.55
CA THR A 368 -13.02 -13.25 -6.15
C THR A 368 -13.74 -14.60 -6.23
N PHE A 369 -14.50 -14.94 -5.19
CA PHE A 369 -15.17 -16.22 -5.09
C PHE A 369 -16.46 -16.30 -5.92
N HIS A 370 -17.18 -15.18 -6.08
CA HIS A 370 -18.29 -15.08 -7.04
C HIS A 370 -17.82 -15.43 -8.46
N ARG A 371 -16.73 -14.80 -8.93
CA ARG A 371 -16.15 -15.03 -10.27
C ARG A 371 -15.70 -16.46 -10.58
N ILE A 372 -15.29 -17.22 -9.56
CA ILE A 372 -14.77 -18.58 -9.72
C ILE A 372 -15.91 -19.62 -9.76
N THR A 373 -17.14 -19.23 -9.42
CA THR A 373 -18.28 -20.14 -9.38
C THR A 373 -18.85 -20.30 -10.80
N PRO A 374 -18.78 -21.50 -11.42
CA PRO A 374 -19.39 -21.75 -12.72
C PRO A 374 -20.92 -21.82 -12.59
N ASP A 375 -21.62 -21.68 -13.73
CA ASP A 375 -23.08 -21.68 -13.79
C ASP A 375 -23.70 -22.83 -12.97
N THR A 376 -24.65 -22.43 -12.11
CA THR A 376 -25.18 -23.21 -10.97
C THR A 376 -25.81 -24.55 -11.39
N GLU A 377 -26.17 -24.69 -12.67
CA GLU A 377 -26.73 -25.90 -13.27
C GLU A 377 -25.74 -27.07 -13.34
N THR A 378 -24.43 -26.82 -13.33
CA THR A 378 -23.42 -27.85 -13.63
C THR A 378 -22.95 -28.67 -12.44
N SER A 379 -23.11 -28.21 -11.18
CA SER A 379 -22.76 -29.02 -9.99
C SER A 379 -23.44 -28.54 -8.69
N PRO A 380 -24.41 -29.29 -8.12
CA PRO A 380 -25.09 -28.89 -6.89
C PRO A 380 -24.17 -28.88 -5.65
N ASN A 381 -23.11 -29.72 -5.65
CA ASN A 381 -22.11 -29.73 -4.58
C ASN A 381 -21.31 -28.42 -4.53
N LEU A 382 -21.00 -27.84 -5.69
CA LEU A 382 -20.22 -26.61 -5.79
C LEU A 382 -21.04 -25.40 -5.32
N SER A 383 -22.32 -25.35 -5.68
CA SER A 383 -23.29 -24.38 -5.12
C SER A 383 -23.39 -24.46 -3.59
N SER A 384 -23.46 -25.67 -3.00
CA SER A 384 -23.46 -25.83 -1.53
C SER A 384 -22.17 -25.30 -0.86
N ILE A 385 -21.01 -25.48 -1.49
CA ILE A 385 -19.74 -24.92 -1.02
C ILE A 385 -19.76 -23.39 -1.15
N PHE A 386 -20.34 -22.85 -2.22
CA PHE A 386 -20.50 -21.41 -2.41
C PHE A 386 -21.26 -20.76 -1.25
N TRP A 387 -22.50 -21.19 -1.00
CA TRP A 387 -23.35 -20.59 0.03
C TRP A 387 -22.75 -20.67 1.43
N LYS A 388 -22.08 -21.79 1.77
CA LYS A 388 -21.37 -21.94 3.06
C LYS A 388 -20.22 -20.94 3.22
N ARG A 389 -19.42 -20.71 2.17
CA ARG A 389 -18.31 -19.76 2.23
C ARG A 389 -18.80 -18.31 2.21
N HIS A 390 -19.80 -17.99 1.38
CA HIS A 390 -20.43 -16.67 1.36
C HIS A 390 -21.02 -16.33 2.74
N ALA A 391 -21.81 -17.23 3.33
CA ALA A 391 -22.39 -17.04 4.66
C ALA A 391 -21.33 -16.85 5.76
N ARG A 392 -20.22 -17.61 5.73
CA ARG A 392 -19.10 -17.43 6.69
C ARG A 392 -18.47 -16.03 6.56
N LEU A 393 -18.18 -15.59 5.34
CA LEU A 393 -17.59 -14.27 5.08
C LEU A 393 -18.56 -13.13 5.47
N TYR A 394 -19.85 -13.29 5.17
CA TYR A 394 -20.89 -12.33 5.57
C TYR A 394 -21.02 -12.23 7.09
N GLN A 395 -20.99 -13.37 7.80
CA GLN A 395 -20.99 -13.39 9.26
C GLN A 395 -19.79 -12.65 9.85
N MET A 396 -18.59 -12.81 9.28
CA MET A 396 -17.39 -12.07 9.69
C MET A 396 -17.57 -10.55 9.49
N VAL A 397 -18.14 -10.12 8.36
CA VAL A 397 -18.47 -8.70 8.11
C VAL A 397 -19.50 -8.18 9.12
N GLN A 398 -20.55 -8.93 9.43
CA GLN A 398 -21.56 -8.53 10.43
C GLN A 398 -20.95 -8.42 11.84
N GLN A 399 -20.10 -9.37 12.24
CA GLN A 399 -19.39 -9.33 13.51
C GLN A 399 -18.46 -8.11 13.61
N ARG A 400 -17.72 -7.79 12.54
CA ARG A 400 -16.90 -6.58 12.43
C ARG A 400 -17.74 -5.31 12.49
N LEU A 401 -18.86 -5.25 11.76
CA LEU A 401 -19.79 -4.12 11.78
C LEU A 401 -20.29 -3.82 13.21
N MET A 402 -20.70 -4.84 13.97
CA MET A 402 -21.14 -4.65 15.37
C MET A 402 -20.06 -4.07 16.30
N LEU A 403 -18.78 -4.42 16.10
CA LEU A 403 -17.66 -3.81 16.85
C LEU A 403 -17.41 -2.36 16.45
N LEU A 404 -17.72 -1.99 15.21
CA LEU A 404 -17.42 -0.68 14.65
C LEU A 404 -18.54 0.33 14.89
N SER A 405 -19.80 -0.11 14.98
CA SER A 405 -21.00 0.73 15.13
C SER A 405 -20.87 1.80 16.22
N LEU A 406 -21.09 3.06 15.83
CA LEU A 406 -21.09 4.22 16.72
C LEU A 406 -22.28 5.14 16.39
N PRO A 407 -22.89 5.81 17.38
CA PRO A 407 -23.84 6.90 17.11
C PRO A 407 -23.18 8.01 16.28
N ALA A 408 -23.85 8.60 15.28
CA ALA A 408 -23.22 9.63 14.43
C ALA A 408 -22.92 10.98 15.13
N SER A 409 -23.25 11.12 16.42
CA SER A 409 -22.79 12.22 17.28
C SER A 409 -21.44 11.94 17.95
N SER A 410 -20.84 10.77 17.74
CA SER A 410 -19.60 10.36 18.41
C SER A 410 -18.39 11.12 17.86
N PRO A 411 -17.53 11.73 18.70
CA PRO A 411 -16.43 12.59 18.25
C PRO A 411 -15.37 11.84 17.42
N GLU A 412 -15.27 10.52 17.56
CA GLU A 412 -14.40 9.64 16.78
C GLU A 412 -14.72 9.68 15.29
N LEU A 413 -15.94 10.04 14.90
CA LEU A 413 -16.37 10.20 13.50
C LEU A 413 -15.93 11.54 12.88
N HIS A 414 -15.20 12.38 13.63
CA HIS A 414 -14.43 13.49 13.06
C HIS A 414 -13.08 13.05 12.48
N ASP A 415 -12.59 11.85 12.83
CA ASP A 415 -11.44 11.26 12.14
C ASP A 415 -11.89 10.70 10.77
N PRO A 416 -11.22 11.08 9.67
CA PRO A 416 -11.69 10.77 8.32
C PRO A 416 -11.51 9.29 7.96
N MET A 417 -10.50 8.61 8.51
CA MET A 417 -10.33 7.18 8.31
C MET A 417 -11.40 6.43 9.11
N ARG A 418 -11.66 6.79 10.37
CA ARG A 418 -12.69 6.15 11.21
C ARG A 418 -14.09 6.32 10.62
N LEU A 419 -14.42 7.49 10.10
CA LEU A 419 -15.68 7.71 9.39
C LEU A 419 -15.78 6.81 8.15
N PHE A 420 -14.71 6.75 7.34
CA PHE A 420 -14.65 5.89 6.16
C PHE A 420 -14.75 4.39 6.51
N THR A 421 -14.08 3.90 7.56
CA THR A 421 -14.19 2.50 8.02
C THR A 421 -15.62 2.14 8.43
N ASN A 422 -16.35 3.05 9.07
CA ASN A 422 -17.76 2.83 9.43
C ASN A 422 -18.66 2.76 8.19
N MET A 423 -18.45 3.67 7.23
CA MET A 423 -19.16 3.62 5.95
C MET A 423 -18.83 2.30 5.21
N LEU A 424 -17.55 1.91 5.19
CA LEU A 424 -17.06 0.69 4.53
C LEU A 424 -17.69 -0.57 5.14
N ALA A 425 -17.83 -0.65 6.47
CA ALA A 425 -18.47 -1.78 7.14
C ALA A 425 -19.96 -1.93 6.78
N ASN A 426 -20.68 -0.82 6.62
CA ASN A 426 -22.07 -0.84 6.17
C ASN A 426 -22.18 -1.13 4.66
N SER A 427 -21.31 -0.52 3.83
CA SER A 427 -21.20 -0.84 2.40
C SER A 427 -20.81 -2.29 2.14
N ALA A 428 -20.06 -2.94 3.04
CA ALA A 428 -19.76 -4.35 2.98
C ALA A 428 -21.02 -5.22 3.03
N VAL A 429 -21.99 -4.91 3.89
CA VAL A 429 -23.29 -5.60 3.88
C VAL A 429 -23.97 -5.49 2.51
N LEU A 430 -23.91 -4.31 1.88
CA LEU A 430 -24.50 -4.09 0.55
C LEU A 430 -23.79 -4.89 -0.55
N TRP A 431 -22.44 -4.93 -0.59
CA TRP A 431 -21.73 -5.76 -1.58
C TRP A 431 -22.06 -7.24 -1.45
N PHE A 432 -22.17 -7.76 -0.23
CA PHE A 432 -22.55 -9.16 -0.02
C PHE A 432 -23.98 -9.42 -0.50
N HIS A 433 -24.93 -8.54 -0.19
CA HIS A 433 -26.31 -8.66 -0.69
C HIS A 433 -26.39 -8.64 -2.23
N ASN A 434 -25.70 -7.69 -2.88
CA ASN A 434 -25.68 -7.59 -4.34
C ASN A 434 -25.14 -8.87 -5.03
N ILE A 435 -24.22 -9.60 -4.39
CA ILE A 435 -23.73 -10.90 -4.88
C ILE A 435 -24.82 -11.99 -4.78
N ILE A 436 -25.66 -11.96 -3.73
CA ILE A 436 -26.80 -12.88 -3.59
C ILE A 436 -27.87 -12.57 -4.66
N GLU A 437 -28.17 -11.29 -4.85
CA GLU A 437 -29.13 -10.78 -5.84
C GLU A 437 -28.70 -11.16 -7.27
N ALA A 438 -27.43 -10.92 -7.64
CA ALA A 438 -26.88 -11.29 -8.95
C ALA A 438 -26.97 -12.80 -9.25
N LEU A 439 -26.93 -13.64 -8.22
CA LEU A 439 -27.04 -15.10 -8.35
C LEU A 439 -28.49 -15.62 -8.36
N HIS A 440 -29.49 -14.73 -8.38
CA HIS A 440 -30.91 -15.07 -8.49
C HIS A 440 -31.40 -16.08 -7.44
N ALA A 441 -30.83 -16.03 -6.23
CA ALA A 441 -31.37 -16.79 -5.11
C ALA A 441 -32.76 -16.26 -4.71
N ASP A 442 -33.67 -17.14 -4.27
CA ASP A 442 -34.95 -16.73 -3.72
C ASP A 442 -34.74 -15.85 -2.47
N LEU A 443 -34.85 -14.54 -2.64
CA LEU A 443 -34.72 -13.55 -1.58
C LEU A 443 -36.07 -13.37 -0.86
N ASP A 444 -36.11 -13.71 0.42
CA ASP A 444 -37.22 -13.34 1.32
C ASP A 444 -37.10 -11.87 1.75
N ASP A 445 -38.23 -11.20 2.03
CA ASP A 445 -38.27 -9.80 2.48
C ASP A 445 -37.43 -9.57 3.75
N GLN A 446 -37.29 -10.60 4.60
CA GLN A 446 -36.43 -10.57 5.78
C GLN A 446 -34.93 -10.42 5.45
N MET A 447 -34.49 -10.89 4.28
CA MET A 447 -33.09 -10.79 3.84
C MET A 447 -32.72 -9.38 3.37
N LEU A 448 -33.70 -8.57 2.96
CA LEU A 448 -33.50 -7.18 2.54
C LEU A 448 -33.34 -6.21 3.74
N LEU A 449 -33.79 -6.60 4.93
CA LEU A 449 -33.86 -5.73 6.11
C LEU A 449 -32.48 -5.21 6.57
N VAL A 450 -31.48 -6.09 6.67
CA VAL A 450 -30.13 -5.73 7.15
C VAL A 450 -29.36 -4.87 6.12
N PRO A 451 -29.39 -5.18 4.81
CA PRO A 451 -28.92 -4.27 3.76
C PRO A 451 -29.60 -2.90 3.81
N LEU A 452 -30.94 -2.84 3.96
CA LEU A 452 -31.67 -1.57 4.02
C LEU A 452 -31.24 -0.70 5.20
N TYR A 453 -31.11 -1.27 6.40
CA TYR A 453 -30.55 -0.56 7.56
C TYR A 453 -29.12 -0.08 7.31
N SER A 454 -28.28 -0.89 6.66
CA SER A 454 -26.89 -0.54 6.36
C SER A 454 -26.80 0.63 5.36
N ALA A 455 -27.63 0.64 4.32
CA ALA A 455 -27.74 1.77 3.39
C ALA A 455 -28.21 3.05 4.11
N TYR A 456 -29.19 2.95 5.01
CA TYR A 456 -29.65 4.07 5.83
C TYR A 456 -28.57 4.59 6.80
N GLU A 457 -27.73 3.71 7.34
CA GLU A 457 -26.62 4.10 8.19
C GLU A 457 -25.52 4.82 7.39
N VAL A 458 -25.24 4.42 6.13
CA VAL A 458 -24.35 5.20 5.24
C VAL A 458 -24.91 6.60 4.97
N VAL A 459 -26.24 6.76 4.80
CA VAL A 459 -26.88 8.09 4.68
C VAL A 459 -26.67 8.93 5.95
N PHE A 460 -26.70 8.31 7.13
CA PHE A 460 -26.46 8.97 8.41
C PHE A 460 -24.99 9.38 8.58
N LEU A 461 -24.06 8.48 8.28
CA LEU A 461 -22.60 8.71 8.26
C LEU A 461 -22.15 9.69 7.16
N ALA A 462 -22.96 9.94 6.13
CA ALA A 462 -22.70 10.99 5.14
C ALA A 462 -22.88 12.42 5.72
N LYS A 463 -23.63 12.61 6.82
CA LYS A 463 -23.98 13.93 7.35
C LYS A 463 -22.78 14.76 7.82
N PRO A 464 -21.76 14.19 8.51
CA PRO A 464 -20.49 14.84 8.75
C PRO A 464 -19.77 15.34 7.49
N LEU A 465 -19.85 14.61 6.37
CA LEU A 465 -19.21 15.00 5.09
C LEU A 465 -19.87 16.24 4.48
N VAL A 466 -21.20 16.37 4.60
CA VAL A 466 -21.96 17.55 4.12
C VAL A 466 -21.70 18.80 4.97
N ARG A 467 -21.36 18.62 6.25
CA ARG A 467 -21.11 19.71 7.21
C ARG A 467 -19.65 20.14 7.27
N SER A 468 -18.73 19.28 6.84
CA SER A 468 -17.30 19.52 6.85
C SER A 468 -16.81 20.03 5.50
N SER A 469 -15.63 20.62 5.46
CA SER A 469 -14.94 20.83 4.18
C SER A 469 -14.56 19.49 3.55
N PHE A 470 -14.77 19.33 2.25
CA PHE A 470 -14.41 18.14 1.47
C PHE A 470 -12.90 17.80 1.54
N PHE A 471 -12.04 18.74 1.96
CA PHE A 471 -10.63 18.46 2.26
C PHE A 471 -10.43 17.41 3.36
N LYS A 472 -11.42 17.17 4.22
CA LYS A 472 -11.40 16.15 5.29
C LYS A 472 -12.09 14.84 4.92
N ALA A 473 -12.44 14.59 3.66
CA ALA A 473 -13.06 13.32 3.26
C ALA A 473 -12.01 12.30 2.80
N HIS A 474 -12.21 11.01 3.14
CA HIS A 474 -11.40 9.95 2.54
C HIS A 474 -11.68 9.88 1.02
N PRO A 475 -10.67 9.76 0.13
CA PRO A 475 -10.86 9.92 -1.31
C PRO A 475 -11.82 8.90 -1.94
N PHE A 476 -11.96 7.71 -1.34
CA PHE A 476 -12.86 6.66 -1.81
C PHE A 476 -14.27 6.71 -1.17
N SER A 477 -14.56 7.70 -0.31
CA SER A 477 -15.92 7.88 0.25
C SER A 477 -17.03 7.98 -0.82
N PRO A 478 -16.84 8.64 -1.99
CA PRO A 478 -17.86 8.70 -3.03
C PRO A 478 -18.34 7.35 -3.54
N MET A 479 -17.45 6.35 -3.63
CA MET A 479 -17.78 4.99 -4.04
C MET A 479 -18.78 4.32 -3.08
N LEU A 480 -18.60 4.54 -1.77
CA LEU A 480 -19.48 4.00 -0.72
C LEU A 480 -20.87 4.69 -0.72
N LEU A 481 -20.88 6.00 -0.96
CA LEU A 481 -22.11 6.79 -1.15
C LEU A 481 -22.86 6.34 -2.41
N TYR A 482 -22.15 6.11 -3.52
CA TYR A 482 -22.70 5.61 -4.77
C TYR A 482 -23.34 4.23 -4.62
N LEU A 483 -22.64 3.26 -4.01
CA LEU A 483 -23.17 1.92 -3.75
C LEU A 483 -24.49 1.98 -2.98
N SER A 484 -24.54 2.81 -1.93
CA SER A 484 -25.72 2.98 -1.09
C SER A 484 -26.87 3.67 -1.84
N ALA A 485 -26.55 4.66 -2.69
CA ALA A 485 -27.53 5.34 -3.53
C ALA A 485 -28.10 4.42 -4.62
N LYS A 486 -27.25 3.60 -5.25
CA LYS A 486 -27.63 2.58 -6.25
C LYS A 486 -28.57 1.54 -5.64
N PHE A 487 -28.23 1.00 -4.46
CA PHE A 487 -29.07 0.06 -3.73
C PHE A 487 -30.46 0.64 -3.38
N LEU A 488 -30.49 1.89 -2.87
CA LEU A 488 -31.76 2.57 -2.57
C LEU A 488 -32.60 2.91 -3.81
N LYS A 489 -31.96 3.05 -4.99
CA LYS A 489 -32.65 3.25 -6.28
C LYS A 489 -33.23 1.95 -6.84
N SER A 490 -32.52 0.82 -6.73
CA SER A 490 -32.97 -0.46 -7.30
C SER A 490 -34.08 -1.15 -6.50
N HIS A 491 -34.17 -0.90 -5.20
CA HIS A 491 -35.15 -1.54 -4.30
C HIS A 491 -36.27 -0.57 -3.86
N PRO A 492 -37.35 -0.39 -4.63
CA PRO A 492 -38.50 0.43 -4.21
C PRO A 492 -39.25 -0.19 -3.03
N ASP A 493 -39.72 0.64 -2.09
CA ASP A 493 -40.64 0.20 -1.03
C ASP A 493 -42.09 0.11 -1.55
N SER A 494 -42.89 -0.70 -0.85
CA SER A 494 -44.34 -0.54 -0.87
C SER A 494 -44.75 0.89 -0.46
N ALA A 495 -45.90 1.36 -0.93
CA ALA A 495 -46.21 2.79 -1.17
C ALA A 495 -46.04 3.81 -0.01
N SER A 496 -45.82 3.37 1.23
CA SER A 496 -45.58 4.25 2.39
C SER A 496 -44.10 4.56 2.68
N GLY A 497 -43.15 3.73 2.22
CA GLY A 497 -41.70 3.95 2.44
C GLY A 497 -41.01 4.81 1.37
N SER A 498 -41.67 4.98 0.21
CA SER A 498 -41.08 5.61 -0.99
C SER A 498 -40.59 7.05 -0.76
N GLU A 499 -41.35 7.88 -0.03
CA GLU A 499 -40.95 9.28 0.23
C GLU A 499 -39.68 9.39 1.09
N ASP A 500 -39.54 8.55 2.13
CA ASP A 500 -38.37 8.59 3.00
C ASP A 500 -37.13 7.95 2.33
N LYS A 501 -37.32 6.94 1.47
CA LYS A 501 -36.26 6.45 0.56
C LYS A 501 -35.78 7.55 -0.41
N GLN A 502 -36.69 8.23 -1.10
CA GLN A 502 -36.35 9.31 -2.04
C GLN A 502 -35.61 10.46 -1.34
N ARG A 503 -36.05 10.83 -0.13
CA ARG A 503 -35.36 11.82 0.71
C ARG A 503 -33.93 11.40 1.03
N ARG A 504 -33.70 10.13 1.40
CA ARG A 504 -32.36 9.60 1.74
C ARG A 504 -31.45 9.52 0.52
N LEU A 505 -32.00 9.19 -0.66
CA LEU A 505 -31.28 9.24 -1.92
C LEU A 505 -30.78 10.66 -2.24
N GLU A 506 -31.61 11.69 -2.03
CA GLU A 506 -31.17 13.08 -2.18
C GLU A 506 -30.18 13.54 -1.09
N GLU A 507 -30.23 13.00 0.13
CA GLU A 507 -29.19 13.22 1.14
C GLU A 507 -27.82 12.65 0.67
N LEU A 508 -27.79 11.48 0.01
CA LEU A 508 -26.57 10.91 -0.59
C LEU A 508 -26.06 11.72 -1.80
N LYS A 509 -26.94 12.09 -2.75
CA LYS A 509 -26.57 12.95 -3.88
C LYS A 509 -26.03 14.30 -3.39
N LYS A 510 -26.62 14.88 -2.34
CA LYS A 510 -26.10 16.10 -1.71
C LYS A 510 -24.69 15.92 -1.14
N ALA A 511 -24.37 14.76 -0.56
CA ALA A 511 -23.00 14.47 -0.12
C ALA A 511 -22.01 14.38 -1.29
N LEU A 512 -22.37 13.68 -2.37
CA LEU A 512 -21.56 13.64 -3.61
C LEU A 512 -21.33 15.05 -4.19
N ARG A 513 -22.39 15.88 -4.28
CA ARG A 513 -22.32 17.29 -4.72
C ARG A 513 -21.42 18.19 -3.87
N VAL A 514 -21.14 17.84 -2.60
CA VAL A 514 -20.15 18.53 -1.76
C VAL A 514 -18.74 18.02 -2.03
N LEU A 515 -18.58 16.70 -2.21
CA LEU A 515 -17.27 16.07 -2.42
C LEU A 515 -16.66 16.37 -3.79
N GLN A 516 -17.47 16.59 -4.84
CA GLN A 516 -17.00 16.91 -6.19
C GLN A 516 -16.09 18.15 -6.25
N GLY A 517 -16.20 19.07 -5.28
CA GLY A 517 -15.36 20.28 -5.18
C GLY A 517 -13.86 20.00 -5.04
N GLY A 518 -13.47 18.75 -4.72
CA GLY A 518 -12.08 18.33 -4.80
C GLY A 518 -11.88 16.82 -4.90
N ASN A 519 -12.77 16.16 -5.65
CA ASN A 519 -12.72 14.73 -5.91
C ASN A 519 -13.51 14.36 -7.18
N ASN A 520 -12.83 14.14 -8.29
CA ASN A 520 -13.44 13.79 -9.58
C ASN A 520 -14.29 12.50 -9.50
N LEU A 521 -13.98 11.55 -8.61
CA LEU A 521 -14.81 10.35 -8.40
C LEU A 521 -16.24 10.71 -7.97
N ALA A 522 -16.41 11.77 -7.17
CA ALA A 522 -17.73 12.21 -6.72
C ALA A 522 -18.57 12.86 -7.83
N MET A 523 -17.93 13.46 -8.83
CA MET A 523 -18.58 13.97 -10.03
C MET A 523 -19.10 12.80 -10.88
N ASN A 524 -18.22 11.88 -11.26
CA ASN A 524 -18.57 10.69 -12.04
C ASN A 524 -19.73 9.88 -11.44
N TYR A 525 -19.66 9.59 -10.13
CA TYR A 525 -20.73 8.82 -9.46
C TYR A 525 -22.04 9.61 -9.34
N LEU A 526 -22.01 10.94 -9.33
CA LEU A 526 -23.21 11.76 -9.38
C LEU A 526 -23.83 11.70 -10.78
N ASP A 527 -23.03 11.86 -11.83
CA ASP A 527 -23.46 11.78 -13.23
C ASP A 527 -24.11 10.42 -13.54
N LEU A 528 -23.51 9.32 -13.06
CA LEU A 528 -24.09 7.97 -13.15
C LEU A 528 -25.48 7.88 -12.50
N LEU A 529 -25.66 8.43 -11.30
CA LEU A 529 -26.94 8.42 -10.58
C LEU A 529 -28.01 9.33 -11.21
N GLU A 530 -27.59 10.41 -11.89
CA GLU A 530 -28.49 11.35 -12.55
C GLU A 530 -28.84 10.94 -14.00
N SER A 531 -28.12 9.97 -14.57
CA SER A 531 -28.42 9.43 -15.91
C SER A 531 -29.66 8.52 -15.95
N GLU A 532 -30.61 8.81 -16.87
CA GLU A 532 -31.81 7.99 -17.08
C GLU A 532 -31.52 6.59 -17.66
N HIS A 533 -30.33 6.37 -18.23
CA HIS A 533 -29.97 5.09 -18.86
C HIS A 533 -29.72 3.96 -17.84
N SER A 534 -29.53 4.31 -16.56
CA SER A 534 -29.48 3.37 -15.44
C SER A 534 -30.70 2.44 -15.36
N ASP A 535 -31.85 2.81 -15.93
CA ASP A 535 -33.09 2.03 -15.78
C ASP A 535 -33.37 1.13 -17.00
N LYS A 536 -32.62 1.28 -18.10
CA LYS A 536 -32.77 0.49 -19.34
C LYS A 536 -31.72 -0.61 -19.54
N LEU A 537 -30.66 -0.66 -18.72
CA LEU A 537 -29.81 -1.84 -18.62
C LEU A 537 -30.37 -2.92 -17.67
N CYS A 538 -31.55 -2.70 -17.06
CA CYS A 538 -32.15 -3.60 -16.07
C CYS A 538 -33.07 -4.70 -16.63
N SER A 539 -33.17 -4.90 -17.95
CA SER A 539 -33.95 -6.01 -18.52
C SER A 539 -33.06 -7.20 -18.91
N LEU A 540 -32.84 -8.11 -17.95
CA LEU A 540 -32.23 -9.42 -18.19
C LEU A 540 -33.03 -10.17 -19.27
N SER A 541 -32.37 -10.54 -20.36
CA SER A 541 -32.91 -11.44 -21.39
C SER A 541 -32.05 -12.71 -21.43
N PRO A 542 -32.62 -13.91 -21.33
CA PRO A 542 -31.84 -15.14 -21.28
C PRO A 542 -31.20 -15.45 -22.64
N LEU A 543 -29.97 -15.94 -22.63
CA LEU A 543 -29.29 -16.52 -23.79
C LEU A 543 -29.93 -17.87 -24.17
N GLY A 544 -31.14 -17.83 -24.72
CA GLY A 544 -31.79 -18.97 -25.37
C GLY A 544 -31.21 -19.17 -26.77
N GLY A 545 -30.42 -20.24 -26.96
CA GLY A 545 -29.75 -20.47 -28.23
C GLY A 545 -30.66 -21.07 -29.31
N SER A 546 -30.62 -20.50 -30.53
CA SER A 546 -30.61 -21.29 -31.78
C SER A 546 -30.23 -20.44 -33.01
N VAL A 547 -29.37 -21.00 -33.87
CA VAL A 547 -29.07 -20.62 -35.27
C VAL A 547 -28.26 -19.32 -35.52
N ILE A 548 -26.96 -19.51 -35.80
CA ILE A 548 -26.05 -18.62 -36.58
C ILE A 548 -26.45 -18.73 -38.07
N PRO A 549 -26.47 -17.66 -38.92
CA PRO A 549 -25.44 -16.61 -39.08
C PRO A 549 -25.98 -15.14 -39.03
N ASP A 550 -25.20 -14.11 -38.74
CA ASP A 550 -23.89 -13.78 -39.34
C ASP A 550 -23.06 -12.81 -38.46
N VAL A 551 -21.86 -12.42 -38.93
CA VAL A 551 -20.84 -11.69 -38.14
C VAL A 551 -21.25 -10.28 -37.67
N GLN A 552 -21.37 -10.12 -36.35
CA GLN A 552 -20.89 -8.93 -35.61
C GLN A 552 -20.49 -9.38 -34.18
N GLN A 553 -19.31 -8.96 -33.71
CA GLN A 553 -18.80 -9.34 -32.38
C GLN A 553 -19.55 -8.53 -31.31
N SER A 554 -20.50 -9.17 -30.63
CA SER A 554 -21.11 -8.64 -29.40
C SER A 554 -20.25 -9.01 -28.19
N GLU A 555 -19.57 -8.00 -27.63
CA GLU A 555 -18.84 -8.11 -26.36
C GLU A 555 -19.82 -8.29 -25.17
N PRO A 556 -19.41 -8.95 -24.07
CA PRO A 556 -20.30 -9.26 -22.95
C PRO A 556 -20.71 -7.98 -22.18
N PRO A 557 -22.02 -7.72 -21.97
CA PRO A 557 -22.47 -6.45 -21.43
C PRO A 557 -22.68 -6.50 -19.90
N PHE A 558 -21.63 -6.36 -19.10
CA PHE A 558 -21.75 -6.02 -17.66
C PHE A 558 -20.48 -5.33 -17.11
N PHE A 559 -20.69 -4.29 -16.28
CA PHE A 559 -19.68 -3.58 -15.47
C PHE A 559 -18.50 -2.89 -16.19
N PHE A 560 -18.80 -1.98 -17.13
CA PHE A 560 -17.88 -0.92 -17.57
C PHE A 560 -18.50 0.48 -17.31
N ASP A 561 -18.53 0.92 -16.05
CA ASP A 561 -18.98 2.29 -15.71
C ASP A 561 -17.79 3.26 -15.63
N MET A 562 -16.76 2.94 -14.85
CA MET A 562 -15.74 3.94 -14.46
C MET A 562 -14.71 4.24 -15.56
N MET A 563 -14.34 3.26 -16.38
CA MET A 563 -13.37 3.44 -17.47
C MET A 563 -13.98 4.00 -18.77
N ASN A 564 -15.29 3.84 -18.98
CA ASN A 564 -15.99 4.32 -20.18
C ASN A 564 -16.48 5.78 -20.07
N LEU A 565 -16.37 6.38 -18.89
CA LEU A 565 -16.66 7.81 -18.63
C LEU A 565 -15.46 8.75 -18.90
N PHE A 566 -14.31 8.25 -19.37
CA PHE A 566 -13.05 9.01 -19.49
C PHE A 566 -12.32 8.87 -20.85
#